data_AF-A0A061S4P0-F1
#
_entry.id   AF-A0A061S4P0-F1
#
_cell.length_a   1.000
_cell.length_b   1.000
_cell.length_c   1.000
_cell.angle_alpha   90.00
_cell.angle_beta   90.00
_cell.angle_gamma   90.00
#
_symmetry.space_group_name_H-M   'P 1'
#
loop_
_entity.id
_entity.type
_entity.pdbx_description
1 polymer ?
#
loop_
_entity_poly.entity_id
_entity_poly.type
_entity_poly.pdbx_seq_one_letter_code
_entity_poly.pdbx_strand_id
1 'polypeptide(L)'
;PFHFHMMGNVEGSFVRGCSVHHSFNRAITINAVHYLEVTHNVAYDNMGHTFFMENAIETNNEISHNLGLHTKASLSLLDTDTTPATFWITNPSNFIKHNAAAGSDRYGFWFDLPVHPTGPSFTDTICPRGMPLGAFENNTAHSSGRYGLYIFDFYDPRENPCSWGGNNFHVIPAHRAIFKNFSSYKNLRSGAMAHQIGQVVFRDFKLVDNMRAGGEIV
;
A
#
# COMPACT_ATOMS: atom_id res chain seq x y z
N PRO A 1 13.48 10.25 10.17
CA PRO A 1 12.83 9.03 9.64
C PRO A 1 12.56 8.08 10.81
N PHE A 2 11.47 7.31 10.77
CA PHE A 2 11.13 6.32 11.78
C PHE A 2 11.20 4.91 11.18
N HIS A 3 11.71 3.96 11.93
CA HIS A 3 11.76 2.56 11.51
C HIS A 3 11.38 1.67 12.70
N PHE A 4 10.18 1.11 12.66
CA PHE A 4 9.75 0.06 13.56
C PHE A 4 10.18 -1.27 12.95
N HIS A 5 11.10 -1.97 13.61
CA HIS A 5 11.79 -3.12 13.04
C HIS A 5 11.62 -4.33 13.95
N MET A 6 10.84 -5.32 13.48
CA MET A 6 10.71 -6.64 14.11
C MET A 6 10.16 -6.61 15.54
N MET A 7 9.28 -5.64 15.84
CA MET A 7 8.74 -5.46 17.19
C MET A 7 7.52 -6.35 17.49
N GLY A 8 6.90 -6.96 16.47
CA GLY A 8 5.68 -7.74 16.64
C GLY A 8 4.48 -6.85 16.99
N ASN A 9 3.70 -7.25 17.99
CA ASN A 9 2.54 -6.46 18.44
C ASN A 9 3.01 -5.24 19.22
N VAL A 10 2.65 -4.05 18.74
CA VAL A 10 2.97 -2.76 19.39
C VAL A 10 1.72 -1.96 19.72
N GLU A 11 0.58 -2.62 19.99
CA GLU A 11 -0.67 -1.97 20.36
C GLU A 11 -0.45 -0.86 21.41
N GLY A 12 -1.00 0.32 21.14
CA GLY A 12 -0.79 1.54 21.94
C GLY A 12 0.45 2.36 21.55
N SER A 13 1.33 1.85 20.69
CA SER A 13 2.43 2.61 20.09
C SER A 13 1.96 3.39 18.87
N PHE A 14 2.54 4.57 18.67
CA PHE A 14 2.15 5.44 17.56
C PHE A 14 3.31 6.30 17.04
N VAL A 15 3.21 6.68 15.77
CA VAL A 15 3.87 7.86 15.20
C VAL A 15 2.77 8.81 14.80
N ARG A 16 2.60 9.89 15.57
CA ARG A 16 1.48 10.82 15.39
C ARG A 16 1.94 12.27 15.35
N GLY A 17 1.41 13.04 14.40
CA GLY A 17 1.63 14.50 14.33
C GLY A 17 3.06 14.89 13.99
N CYS A 18 3.84 14.00 13.38
CA CYS A 18 5.24 14.23 13.06
C CYS A 18 5.43 14.72 11.62
N SER A 19 6.52 15.45 11.38
CA SER A 19 6.97 15.83 10.04
C SER A 19 8.33 15.21 9.74
N VAL A 20 8.45 14.49 8.62
CA VAL A 20 9.73 13.98 8.11
C VAL A 20 9.98 14.58 6.74
N HIS A 21 11.00 15.43 6.63
CA HIS A 21 11.27 16.13 5.39
C HIS A 21 12.74 16.07 4.95
N HIS A 22 12.97 16.13 3.64
CA HIS A 22 14.30 16.12 3.03
C HIS A 22 15.14 14.91 3.46
N SER A 23 14.53 13.73 3.56
CA SER A 23 15.24 12.52 3.92
C SER A 23 15.86 11.86 2.70
N PHE A 24 17.13 11.47 2.79
CA PHE A 24 17.79 10.57 1.85
C PHE A 24 17.35 9.10 2.05
N ASN A 25 16.32 8.87 2.87
CA ASN A 25 15.71 7.59 3.16
C ASN A 25 14.17 7.77 3.23
N ARG A 26 13.47 6.69 3.52
CA ARG A 26 12.03 6.62 3.72
C ARG A 26 11.59 7.45 4.92
N ALA A 27 10.31 7.83 4.98
CA ALA A 27 9.79 8.61 6.09
C ALA A 27 9.47 7.73 7.30
N ILE A 28 8.62 6.71 7.09
CA ILE A 28 8.18 5.77 8.13
C ILE A 28 8.20 4.36 7.56
N THR A 29 9.01 3.49 8.18
CA THR A 29 9.08 2.06 7.87
C THR A 29 8.41 1.24 8.96
N ILE A 30 7.55 0.33 8.55
CA ILE A 30 6.84 -0.66 9.36
C ILE A 30 7.32 -2.04 8.88
N ASN A 31 8.20 -2.67 9.65
CA ASN A 31 8.77 -3.98 9.32
C ASN A 31 8.43 -4.98 10.43
N ALA A 32 7.65 -6.01 10.10
CA ALA A 32 7.16 -7.04 11.01
C ALA A 32 6.57 -6.49 12.32
N VAL A 33 5.68 -5.52 12.13
CA VAL A 33 5.00 -4.79 13.18
C VAL A 33 3.49 -4.85 12.94
N HIS A 34 2.74 -5.01 14.02
CA HIS A 34 1.29 -5.13 14.03
C HIS A 34 0.67 -4.15 15.01
N TYR A 35 -0.55 -3.68 14.73
CA TYR A 35 -1.31 -2.76 15.59
C TYR A 35 -0.61 -1.42 15.85
N LEU A 36 0.32 -1.00 14.98
CA LEU A 36 0.93 0.32 15.04
C LEU A 36 -0.04 1.38 14.50
N GLU A 37 -0.11 2.51 15.19
CA GLU A 37 -0.80 3.68 14.68
C GLU A 37 0.18 4.68 14.03
N VAL A 38 0.03 4.92 12.74
CA VAL A 38 0.77 5.94 11.99
C VAL A 38 -0.23 6.96 11.48
N THR A 39 -0.42 8.06 12.22
CA THR A 39 -1.48 9.03 11.89
C THR A 39 -1.06 10.49 11.91
N HIS A 40 -1.73 11.31 11.10
CA HIS A 40 -1.51 12.77 11.09
C HIS A 40 -0.07 13.20 10.82
N ASN A 41 0.70 12.40 10.07
CA ASN A 41 2.09 12.72 9.75
C ASN A 41 2.20 13.39 8.38
N VAL A 42 3.19 14.26 8.23
CA VAL A 42 3.57 14.88 6.96
C VAL A 42 4.94 14.36 6.55
N ALA A 43 5.05 13.90 5.32
CA ALA A 43 6.31 13.46 4.73
C ALA A 43 6.58 14.26 3.45
N TYR A 44 7.66 15.04 3.40
CA TYR A 44 7.98 15.91 2.27
C TYR A 44 9.39 15.68 1.72
N ASP A 45 9.53 15.53 0.40
CA ASP A 45 10.84 15.45 -0.26
C ASP A 45 11.73 14.30 0.27
N ASN A 46 11.17 13.09 0.32
CA ASN A 46 11.87 11.90 0.83
C ASN A 46 12.24 10.96 -0.33
N MET A 47 13.40 10.31 -0.21
CA MET A 47 13.86 9.29 -1.16
C MET A 47 13.34 7.90 -0.80
N GLY A 48 12.93 7.14 -1.80
CA GLY A 48 12.33 5.81 -1.65
C GLY A 48 10.87 5.84 -1.21
N HIS A 49 10.32 4.66 -0.94
CA HIS A 49 8.95 4.47 -0.50
C HIS A 49 8.68 5.23 0.79
N THR A 50 7.74 6.18 0.77
CA THR A 50 7.64 7.17 1.85
C THR A 50 7.07 6.58 3.14
N PHE A 51 5.88 5.98 3.06
CA PHE A 51 5.28 5.15 4.11
C PHE A 51 5.36 3.69 3.63
N PHE A 52 6.15 2.88 4.33
CA PHE A 52 6.67 1.63 3.80
C PHE A 52 6.37 0.45 4.72
N MET A 53 5.65 -0.56 4.19
CA MET A 53 5.53 -1.88 4.80
C MET A 53 6.50 -2.86 4.14
N GLU A 54 7.43 -3.42 4.91
CA GLU A 54 8.62 -4.08 4.33
C GLU A 54 8.40 -5.53 3.93
N ASN A 55 7.92 -6.37 4.85
CA ASN A 55 8.04 -7.82 4.68
C ASN A 55 6.70 -8.54 4.45
N ALA A 56 5.61 -7.81 4.25
CA ALA A 56 4.28 -8.33 3.99
C ALA A 56 3.66 -9.19 5.12
N ILE A 57 4.29 -9.25 6.29
CA ILE A 57 3.71 -9.90 7.48
C ILE A 57 2.91 -8.90 8.33
N GLU A 58 3.11 -7.61 8.11
CA GLU A 58 2.52 -6.52 8.90
C GLU A 58 0.99 -6.51 8.76
N THR A 59 0.27 -6.54 9.88
CA THR A 59 -1.20 -6.56 9.89
C THR A 59 -1.78 -5.67 10.98
N ASN A 60 -3.03 -5.26 10.77
CA ASN A 60 -3.80 -4.44 11.70
C ASN A 60 -3.17 -3.09 12.06
N ASN A 61 -2.23 -2.60 11.25
CA ASN A 61 -1.70 -1.25 11.42
C ASN A 61 -2.72 -0.23 10.91
N GLU A 62 -2.88 0.87 11.65
CA GLU A 62 -3.66 2.02 11.21
C GLU A 62 -2.72 3.03 10.57
N ILE A 63 -2.91 3.27 9.27
CA ILE A 63 -2.18 4.29 8.51
C ILE A 63 -3.25 5.27 8.04
N SER A 64 -3.44 6.35 8.79
CA SER A 64 -4.53 7.28 8.50
C SER A 64 -4.19 8.76 8.64
N HIS A 65 -4.82 9.61 7.84
CA HIS A 65 -4.63 11.06 7.88
C HIS A 65 -3.18 11.51 7.63
N ASN A 66 -2.39 10.71 6.92
CA ASN A 66 -1.02 11.09 6.56
C ASN A 66 -0.98 11.78 5.20
N LEU A 67 -0.06 12.72 5.05
CA LEU A 67 0.21 13.44 3.81
C LEU A 67 1.64 13.14 3.36
N GLY A 68 1.79 12.51 2.19
CA GLY A 68 3.08 12.37 1.52
C GLY A 68 3.16 13.30 0.31
N LEU A 69 4.26 14.03 0.21
CA LEU A 69 4.54 15.05 -0.80
C LEU A 69 5.92 14.81 -1.41
N HIS A 70 5.98 14.77 -2.74
CA HIS A 70 7.24 14.67 -3.48
C HIS A 70 8.10 13.45 -3.08
N THR A 71 7.56 12.24 -3.26
CA THR A 71 8.33 10.99 -3.12
C THR A 71 9.31 10.84 -4.28
N LYS A 72 10.61 10.72 -4.00
CA LYS A 72 11.69 10.64 -5.01
C LYS A 72 12.22 9.21 -5.14
N ALA A 73 12.63 8.82 -6.34
CA ALA A 73 13.35 7.58 -6.55
C ALA A 73 14.68 7.56 -5.76
N SER A 74 15.10 6.38 -5.33
CA SER A 74 16.40 6.13 -4.73
C SER A 74 17.11 4.98 -5.44
N LEU A 75 18.41 5.13 -5.68
CA LEU A 75 19.27 4.08 -6.24
C LEU A 75 20.10 3.36 -5.17
N SER A 76 19.88 3.69 -3.89
CA SER A 76 20.69 3.19 -2.77
C SER A 76 19.86 2.46 -1.70
N LEU A 77 18.56 2.27 -1.96
CA LEU A 77 17.63 1.53 -1.09
C LEU A 77 17.24 0.20 -1.77
N LEU A 78 16.02 -0.31 -1.56
CA LEU A 78 15.57 -1.52 -2.24
C LEU A 78 15.42 -1.27 -3.75
N ASP A 79 15.50 -2.33 -4.55
CA ASP A 79 15.37 -2.23 -6.01
C ASP A 79 14.06 -1.54 -6.43
N THR A 80 12.98 -1.75 -5.67
CA THR A 80 11.67 -1.10 -5.91
C THR A 80 11.66 0.40 -5.59
N ASP A 81 12.58 0.91 -4.78
CA ASP A 81 12.73 2.35 -4.51
C ASP A 81 13.22 3.12 -5.75
N THR A 82 13.67 2.43 -6.80
CA THR A 82 13.91 3.04 -8.12
C THR A 82 12.61 3.43 -8.82
N THR A 83 11.48 2.87 -8.37
CA THR A 83 10.12 3.17 -8.83
C THR A 83 9.15 3.30 -7.64
N PRO A 84 9.34 4.31 -6.77
CA PRO A 84 8.78 4.29 -5.43
C PRO A 84 7.28 4.64 -5.43
N ALA A 85 6.66 4.31 -4.29
CA ALA A 85 5.31 4.71 -3.94
C ALA A 85 5.31 5.63 -2.72
N THR A 86 4.38 6.57 -2.64
CA THR A 86 4.17 7.32 -1.39
C THR A 86 3.70 6.38 -0.28
N PHE A 87 2.77 5.49 -0.58
CA PHE A 87 2.33 4.42 0.32
C PHE A 87 2.59 3.07 -0.35
N TRP A 88 3.59 2.34 0.15
CA TRP A 88 3.89 0.98 -0.30
C TRP A 88 3.31 -0.03 0.68
N ILE A 89 2.39 -0.84 0.17
CA ILE A 89 1.52 -1.74 0.92
C ILE A 89 1.80 -3.15 0.45
N THR A 90 2.47 -3.94 1.28
CA THR A 90 2.83 -5.32 0.96
C THR A 90 1.86 -6.34 1.57
N ASN A 91 0.99 -5.91 2.50
CA ASN A 91 -0.08 -6.71 3.07
C ASN A 91 -1.40 -5.91 3.11
N PRO A 92 -2.50 -6.42 2.53
CA PRO A 92 -3.77 -5.69 2.46
C PRO A 92 -4.53 -5.66 3.79
N SER A 93 -4.20 -6.52 4.77
CA SER A 93 -4.85 -6.58 6.09
C SER A 93 -4.39 -5.46 7.03
N ASN A 94 -4.38 -4.23 6.52
CA ASN A 94 -4.09 -3.00 7.25
C ASN A 94 -5.17 -1.95 6.94
N PHE A 95 -5.27 -0.91 7.77
CA PHE A 95 -6.30 0.12 7.65
C PHE A 95 -5.71 1.39 7.03
N ILE A 96 -5.86 1.54 5.72
CA ILE A 96 -5.32 2.66 4.94
C ILE A 96 -6.44 3.66 4.66
N LYS A 97 -6.52 4.72 5.47
CA LYS A 97 -7.70 5.61 5.46
C LYS A 97 -7.32 7.09 5.42
N HIS A 98 -8.06 7.92 4.69
CA HIS A 98 -7.91 9.39 4.76
C HIS A 98 -6.50 9.92 4.44
N ASN A 99 -5.67 9.16 3.72
CA ASN A 99 -4.32 9.58 3.37
C ASN A 99 -4.31 10.35 2.04
N ALA A 100 -3.31 11.21 1.88
CA ALA A 100 -3.06 11.93 0.64
C ALA A 100 -1.64 11.65 0.12
N ALA A 101 -1.54 11.16 -1.11
CA ALA A 101 -0.32 11.06 -1.88
C ALA A 101 -0.29 12.18 -2.93
N ALA A 102 0.57 13.17 -2.75
CA ALA A 102 0.59 14.41 -3.51
C ALA A 102 1.95 14.60 -4.19
N GLY A 103 2.19 13.83 -5.25
CA GLY A 103 3.45 13.84 -5.99
C GLY A 103 4.38 12.70 -5.60
N SER A 104 4.57 11.76 -6.51
CA SER A 104 5.48 10.63 -6.37
C SER A 104 6.15 10.36 -7.71
N ASP A 105 7.42 9.95 -7.71
CA ASP A 105 8.13 9.58 -8.93
C ASP A 105 7.38 8.50 -9.73
N ARG A 106 6.70 7.55 -9.07
CA ARG A 106 5.87 6.54 -9.76
C ARG A 106 4.46 6.41 -9.22
N TYR A 107 4.28 5.99 -7.98
CA TYR A 107 2.96 5.56 -7.50
C TYR A 107 2.48 6.36 -6.28
N GLY A 108 1.19 6.63 -6.21
CA GLY A 108 0.59 7.18 -4.98
C GLY A 108 0.46 6.08 -3.93
N PHE A 109 -0.39 5.09 -4.21
CA PHE A 109 -0.56 3.88 -3.43
C PHE A 109 -0.18 2.68 -4.28
N TRP A 110 0.67 1.81 -3.75
CA TRP A 110 1.07 0.58 -4.42
C TRP A 110 0.82 -0.61 -3.50
N PHE A 111 -0.16 -1.44 -3.84
CA PHE A 111 -0.34 -2.77 -3.28
C PHE A 111 0.56 -3.72 -4.06
N ASP A 112 1.68 -4.13 -3.48
CA ASP A 112 2.65 -5.07 -4.05
C ASP A 112 2.63 -6.34 -3.19
N LEU A 113 1.76 -7.28 -3.56
CA LEU A 113 1.42 -8.39 -2.68
C LEU A 113 2.24 -9.63 -3.05
N PRO A 114 3.29 -10.00 -2.28
CA PRO A 114 4.02 -11.23 -2.53
C PRO A 114 3.15 -12.44 -2.14
N VAL A 115 3.53 -13.63 -2.63
CA VAL A 115 2.83 -14.88 -2.29
C VAL A 115 2.92 -15.16 -0.80
N HIS A 116 4.10 -14.92 -0.22
CA HIS A 116 4.40 -15.06 1.20
C HIS A 116 5.23 -13.87 1.67
N PRO A 117 5.24 -13.55 2.98
CA PRO A 117 6.20 -12.63 3.57
C PRO A 117 7.64 -12.87 3.12
N THR A 118 8.43 -11.80 3.06
CA THR A 118 9.81 -11.85 2.59
C THR A 118 10.78 -11.43 3.71
N GLY A 119 12.08 -11.43 3.40
CA GLY A 119 13.10 -10.95 4.32
C GLY A 119 13.21 -11.77 5.62
N PRO A 120 13.71 -11.16 6.72
CA PRO A 120 13.88 -11.83 8.01
C PRO A 120 12.59 -12.35 8.65
N SER A 121 11.43 -11.93 8.16
CA SER A 121 10.11 -12.26 8.70
C SER A 121 9.38 -13.31 7.85
N PHE A 122 10.09 -14.02 6.98
CA PHE A 122 9.54 -15.03 6.09
C PHE A 122 8.73 -16.09 6.84
N THR A 123 7.56 -16.43 6.30
CA THR A 123 6.73 -17.56 6.72
C THR A 123 5.83 -18.00 5.57
N ASP A 124 5.53 -19.30 5.49
CA ASP A 124 4.58 -19.87 4.54
C ASP A 124 3.12 -19.85 5.05
N THR A 125 2.90 -19.43 6.30
CA THR A 125 1.58 -19.42 6.95
C THR A 125 0.77 -18.15 6.68
N ILE A 126 1.38 -17.14 6.07
CA ILE A 126 0.76 -15.86 5.71
C ILE A 126 0.84 -15.69 4.20
N CYS A 127 -0.27 -15.26 3.58
CA CYS A 127 -0.40 -15.23 2.13
C CYS A 127 -1.07 -13.94 1.64
N PRO A 128 -0.31 -12.83 1.54
CA PRO A 128 -0.83 -11.49 1.31
C PRO A 128 -1.81 -11.36 0.13
N ARG A 129 -1.57 -12.10 -0.97
CA ARG A 129 -2.45 -12.13 -2.16
C ARG A 129 -3.88 -12.62 -1.89
N GLY A 130 -4.06 -13.46 -0.88
CA GLY A 130 -5.36 -13.98 -0.46
C GLY A 130 -5.94 -13.28 0.76
N MET A 131 -5.20 -12.37 1.39
CA MET A 131 -5.59 -11.80 2.67
C MET A 131 -6.74 -10.78 2.53
N PRO A 132 -7.71 -10.76 3.47
CA PRO A 132 -8.76 -9.75 3.49
C PRO A 132 -8.19 -8.34 3.55
N LEU A 133 -8.79 -7.42 2.80
CA LEU A 133 -8.50 -6.00 2.92
C LEU A 133 -8.99 -5.50 4.28
N GLY A 134 -8.10 -4.87 5.06
CA GLY A 134 -8.48 -4.21 6.32
C GLY A 134 -9.39 -3.02 6.03
N ALA A 135 -8.83 -1.98 5.42
CA ALA A 135 -9.60 -0.90 4.79
C ALA A 135 -8.76 -0.16 3.75
N PHE A 136 -9.41 0.29 2.67
CA PHE A 136 -8.90 1.35 1.81
C PHE A 136 -10.02 2.35 1.55
N GLU A 137 -10.02 3.45 2.30
CA GLU A 137 -11.11 4.43 2.23
C GLU A 137 -10.68 5.88 2.31
N ASN A 138 -11.38 6.74 1.57
CA ASN A 138 -11.21 8.20 1.64
C ASN A 138 -9.79 8.68 1.33
N ASN A 139 -9.01 7.89 0.59
CA ASN A 139 -7.66 8.25 0.18
C ASN A 139 -7.68 9.14 -1.06
N THR A 140 -6.65 9.95 -1.23
CA THR A 140 -6.43 10.78 -2.42
C THR A 140 -5.03 10.56 -2.98
N ALA A 141 -4.89 10.40 -4.29
CA ALA A 141 -3.60 10.33 -4.95
C ALA A 141 -3.55 11.23 -6.19
N HIS A 142 -2.53 12.07 -6.32
CA HIS A 142 -2.38 12.88 -7.52
C HIS A 142 -0.93 13.22 -7.83
N SER A 143 -0.72 13.69 -9.05
CA SER A 143 0.60 14.11 -9.53
C SER A 143 1.66 13.00 -9.48
N SER A 144 1.25 11.72 -9.54
CA SER A 144 2.18 10.59 -9.56
C SER A 144 2.69 10.34 -10.98
N GLY A 145 3.97 9.98 -11.11
CA GLY A 145 4.60 9.73 -12.41
C GLY A 145 4.06 8.51 -13.19
N ARG A 146 3.22 7.69 -12.55
CA ARG A 146 2.40 6.66 -13.22
C ARG A 146 0.99 6.63 -12.66
N TYR A 147 0.74 5.88 -11.60
CA TYR A 147 -0.61 5.56 -11.14
C TYR A 147 -0.92 6.20 -9.80
N GLY A 148 -2.17 6.63 -9.61
CA GLY A 148 -2.64 7.03 -8.29
C GLY A 148 -2.77 5.83 -7.34
N LEU A 149 -3.43 4.77 -7.80
CA LEU A 149 -3.50 3.46 -7.14
C LEU A 149 -2.98 2.38 -8.10
N TYR A 150 -2.10 1.52 -7.61
CA TYR A 150 -1.64 0.34 -8.34
C TYR A 150 -1.79 -0.91 -7.48
N ILE A 151 -2.59 -1.88 -7.94
CA ILE A 151 -2.70 -3.22 -7.34
C ILE A 151 -1.94 -4.19 -8.25
N PHE A 152 -0.81 -4.67 -7.75
CA PHE A 152 0.16 -5.47 -8.49
C PHE A 152 0.51 -6.77 -7.75
N ASP A 153 0.84 -7.84 -8.45
CA ASP A 153 0.37 -8.20 -9.81
C ASP A 153 -0.95 -8.98 -9.73
N PHE A 154 -1.34 -9.38 -8.53
CA PHE A 154 -2.38 -10.33 -8.29
C PHE A 154 -2.99 -10.07 -6.91
N TYR A 155 -4.33 -9.97 -6.84
CA TYR A 155 -5.03 -9.87 -5.55
C TYR A 155 -6.42 -10.50 -5.60
N ASP A 156 -6.61 -11.60 -4.89
CA ASP A 156 -7.89 -12.32 -4.83
C ASP A 156 -8.16 -12.75 -3.38
N PRO A 157 -8.74 -11.86 -2.56
CA PRO A 157 -9.02 -12.14 -1.17
C PRO A 157 -9.96 -13.34 -0.99
N ARG A 158 -9.64 -14.24 -0.06
CA ARG A 158 -10.36 -15.50 0.22
C ARG A 158 -10.58 -15.69 1.72
N GLU A 159 -11.57 -16.50 2.09
CA GLU A 159 -11.78 -16.89 3.51
C GLU A 159 -10.60 -17.69 4.09
N ASN A 160 -9.91 -18.46 3.26
CA ASN A 160 -8.64 -19.13 3.61
C ASN A 160 -7.51 -18.62 2.70
N PRO A 161 -6.79 -17.57 3.12
CA PRO A 161 -5.82 -16.86 2.30
C PRO A 161 -4.66 -17.68 1.78
N CYS A 162 -4.27 -18.77 2.45
CA CYS A 162 -3.08 -19.55 2.10
C CYS A 162 -3.34 -20.81 1.28
N SER A 163 -4.60 -21.13 1.02
CA SER A 163 -4.95 -22.35 0.26
C SER A 163 -4.81 -22.17 -1.26
N TRP A 164 -3.78 -21.41 -1.69
CA TRP A 164 -3.44 -21.16 -3.09
C TRP A 164 -2.81 -22.39 -3.74
N GLY A 165 -3.15 -22.64 -5.01
CA GLY A 165 -2.41 -23.60 -5.86
C GLY A 165 -2.79 -25.08 -5.72
N GLY A 166 -3.85 -25.43 -4.99
CA GLY A 166 -4.43 -26.78 -5.02
C GLY A 166 -5.64 -26.88 -5.96
N ASN A 167 -6.08 -28.11 -6.28
CA ASN A 167 -7.31 -28.40 -7.04
C ASN A 167 -8.61 -27.79 -6.42
N ASN A 168 -8.51 -27.21 -5.22
CA ASN A 168 -9.61 -26.63 -4.44
C ASN A 168 -9.70 -25.09 -4.55
N PHE A 169 -8.95 -24.43 -5.43
CA PHE A 169 -9.00 -22.97 -5.58
C PHE A 169 -10.40 -22.43 -5.91
N HIS A 170 -11.19 -23.21 -6.65
CA HIS A 170 -12.59 -22.89 -6.96
C HIS A 170 -13.57 -23.16 -5.81
N VAL A 171 -13.12 -23.84 -4.75
CA VAL A 171 -13.95 -24.28 -3.63
C VAL A 171 -13.88 -23.31 -2.45
N ILE A 172 -12.78 -22.57 -2.30
CA ILE A 172 -12.61 -21.62 -1.20
C ILE A 172 -13.45 -20.38 -1.47
N PRO A 173 -14.38 -19.99 -0.59
CA PRO A 173 -15.20 -18.82 -0.82
C PRO A 173 -14.37 -17.54 -0.98
N ALA A 174 -14.76 -16.73 -1.96
CA ALA A 174 -14.16 -15.43 -2.18
C ALA A 174 -14.55 -14.46 -1.06
N HIS A 175 -13.57 -13.72 -0.55
CA HIS A 175 -13.79 -12.68 0.44
C HIS A 175 -13.79 -11.33 -0.28
N ARG A 176 -14.87 -10.57 -0.19
CA ARG A 176 -15.00 -9.30 -0.91
C ARG A 176 -14.07 -8.23 -0.32
N ALA A 177 -13.21 -7.64 -1.14
CA ALA A 177 -12.44 -6.44 -0.79
C ALA A 177 -13.07 -5.21 -1.43
N ILE A 178 -13.38 -4.19 -0.62
CA ILE A 178 -14.00 -2.95 -1.10
C ILE A 178 -13.02 -1.81 -0.91
N PHE A 179 -12.56 -1.26 -2.04
CA PHE A 179 -11.83 0.00 -2.07
C PHE A 179 -12.85 1.12 -2.23
N LYS A 180 -12.89 2.08 -1.30
CA LYS A 180 -14.00 3.04 -1.18
C LYS A 180 -13.54 4.50 -1.27
N ASN A 181 -14.32 5.32 -1.97
CA ASN A 181 -14.19 6.79 -2.00
C ASN A 181 -12.74 7.27 -2.25
N PHE A 182 -12.11 6.72 -3.29
CA PHE A 182 -10.76 7.11 -3.70
C PHE A 182 -10.84 8.24 -4.72
N SER A 183 -10.08 9.31 -4.51
CA SER A 183 -9.94 10.40 -5.49
C SER A 183 -8.57 10.37 -6.13
N SER A 184 -8.51 10.35 -7.47
CA SER A 184 -7.25 10.24 -8.20
C SER A 184 -7.21 11.11 -9.45
N TYR A 185 -6.19 11.96 -9.54
CA TYR A 185 -6.09 12.92 -10.64
C TYR A 185 -4.67 13.34 -10.99
N LYS A 186 -4.46 13.91 -12.18
CA LYS A 186 -3.16 14.44 -12.65
C LYS A 186 -2.01 13.44 -12.58
N ASN A 187 -2.31 12.14 -12.64
CA ASN A 187 -1.26 11.12 -12.73
C ASN A 187 -0.83 10.97 -14.20
N LEU A 188 0.46 10.72 -14.43
CA LEU A 188 1.03 10.60 -15.79
C LEU A 188 0.69 9.27 -16.48
N ARG A 189 -0.09 8.40 -15.85
CA ARG A 189 -0.75 7.26 -16.49
C ARG A 189 -2.22 7.22 -16.12
N SER A 190 -2.63 6.33 -15.23
CA SER A 190 -4.04 6.07 -14.92
C SER A 190 -4.36 6.35 -13.46
N GLY A 191 -5.58 6.78 -13.18
CA GLY A 191 -6.01 7.08 -11.81
C GLY A 191 -5.94 5.86 -10.90
N ALA A 192 -6.35 4.70 -11.42
CA ALA A 192 -6.19 3.39 -10.78
C ALA A 192 -5.78 2.33 -11.82
N MET A 193 -4.94 1.37 -11.42
CA MET A 193 -4.57 0.19 -12.19
C MET A 193 -4.64 -1.02 -11.30
N ALA A 194 -5.24 -2.11 -11.76
CA ALA A 194 -5.22 -3.39 -11.07
C ALA A 194 -4.96 -4.54 -12.05
N HIS A 195 -4.09 -5.45 -11.65
CA HIS A 195 -3.79 -6.68 -12.39
C HIS A 195 -4.38 -7.89 -11.64
N GLN A 196 -4.98 -8.81 -12.39
CA GLN A 196 -5.44 -10.13 -11.91
C GLN A 196 -6.10 -10.07 -10.53
N ILE A 197 -7.26 -9.40 -10.49
CA ILE A 197 -8.05 -9.23 -9.26
C ILE A 197 -9.21 -10.22 -9.17
N GLY A 198 -9.46 -10.72 -7.96
CA GLY A 198 -10.61 -11.54 -7.61
C GLY A 198 -11.85 -10.72 -7.26
N GLN A 199 -12.48 -10.98 -6.10
CA GLN A 199 -13.64 -10.21 -5.62
C GLN A 199 -13.25 -8.83 -5.05
N VAL A 200 -12.69 -7.98 -5.90
CA VAL A 200 -12.35 -6.58 -5.59
C VAL A 200 -13.43 -5.66 -6.16
N VAL A 201 -13.94 -4.75 -5.33
CA VAL A 201 -14.96 -3.77 -5.68
C VAL A 201 -14.40 -2.37 -5.49
N PHE A 202 -14.37 -1.57 -6.56
CA PHE A 202 -14.08 -0.14 -6.51
C PHE A 202 -15.39 0.63 -6.36
N ARG A 203 -15.58 1.30 -5.23
CA ARG A 203 -16.83 1.99 -4.88
C ARG A 203 -16.57 3.48 -4.70
N ASP A 204 -17.38 4.32 -5.35
CA ASP A 204 -17.32 5.78 -5.24
C ASP A 204 -15.96 6.39 -5.65
N PHE A 205 -15.28 5.79 -6.63
CA PHE A 205 -14.02 6.30 -7.15
C PHE A 205 -14.24 7.55 -8.00
N LYS A 206 -13.40 8.56 -7.82
CA LYS A 206 -13.36 9.80 -8.59
C LYS A 206 -12.03 9.88 -9.33
N LEU A 207 -12.01 9.48 -10.60
CA LEU A 207 -10.79 9.37 -11.40
C LEU A 207 -10.85 10.38 -12.54
N VAL A 208 -10.12 11.49 -12.44
CA VAL A 208 -10.29 12.66 -13.32
C VAL A 208 -8.93 13.18 -13.76
N ASP A 209 -8.81 13.71 -14.98
CA ASP A 209 -7.60 14.42 -15.44
C ASP A 209 -6.31 13.58 -15.33
N ASN A 210 -6.39 12.28 -15.62
CA ASN A 210 -5.22 11.39 -15.69
C ASN A 210 -4.79 11.26 -17.16
N MET A 211 -3.48 11.16 -17.41
CA MET A 211 -2.93 11.26 -18.77
C MET A 211 -3.42 10.16 -19.73
N ARG A 212 -3.65 8.94 -19.24
CA ARG A 212 -4.02 7.78 -20.06
C ARG A 212 -5.48 7.34 -19.86
N ALA A 213 -5.89 7.09 -18.63
CA ALA A 213 -7.25 6.61 -18.31
C ALA A 213 -7.67 6.93 -16.88
N GLY A 214 -8.98 6.87 -16.60
CA GLY A 214 -9.49 6.88 -15.23
C GLY A 214 -9.02 5.64 -14.47
N GLY A 215 -9.41 4.45 -14.94
CA GLY A 215 -9.01 3.15 -14.39
C GLY A 215 -8.65 2.14 -15.48
N GLU A 216 -7.67 1.28 -15.22
CA GLU A 216 -7.27 0.15 -16.07
C GLU A 216 -7.33 -1.14 -15.24
N ILE A 217 -8.17 -2.10 -15.64
CA ILE A 217 -8.29 -3.41 -14.98
C ILE A 217 -7.95 -4.47 -16.02
N VAL A 218 -6.92 -5.27 -15.77
CA VAL A 218 -6.37 -6.25 -16.72
C VAL A 218 -6.19 -7.63 -16.10
#